data_AF-A0A0P1B096-F1
#
_entry.id   AF-A0A0P1B096-F1
#
_cell.length_a   1.000
_cell.length_b   1.000
_cell.length_c   1.000
_cell.angle_alpha   90.00
_cell.angle_beta   90.00
_cell.angle_gamma   90.00
#
_symmetry.space_group_name_H-M   'P 1'
#
loop_
_entity.id
_entity.type
_entity.pdbx_description
1 polymer ?
#
loop_
_entity_poly.entity_id
_entity_poly.type
_entity_poly.pdbx_seq_one_letter_code
_entity_poly.pdbx_strand_id
1 'polypeptide(L)'
;MDQLPIFSMMIRFDDRFLHHNFVCALLNDLFGIQARGGCQCAGPYAARMLGLNIKHTIALEHAFTEEDEVIKPGVVRMSFPYFADDAEVEYILDAVRFIAEEGWKFLPQYELDV
;
A
#
# COMPACT_ATOMS: atom_id res chain seq x y z
N MET A 1 3.91 -15.40 -20.00
CA MET A 1 4.32 -14.01 -19.71
C MET A 1 4.84 -14.06 -18.28
N ASP A 2 6.15 -14.06 -18.11
CA ASP A 2 6.77 -14.14 -16.79
C ASP A 2 6.56 -12.80 -16.10
N GLN A 3 5.65 -12.76 -15.12
CA GLN A 3 5.42 -11.58 -14.31
C GLN A 3 6.42 -11.58 -13.16
N LEU A 4 7.02 -10.42 -12.90
CA LEU A 4 7.78 -10.22 -11.67
C LEU A 4 6.83 -10.39 -10.48
N PRO A 5 7.28 -11.02 -9.37
CA PRO A 5 6.46 -11.27 -8.20
C PRO A 5 6.28 -9.99 -7.36
N ILE A 6 5.84 -8.90 -8.00
CA ILE A 6 5.63 -7.58 -7.42
C ILE A 6 4.12 -7.33 -7.41
N PHE A 7 3.58 -7.11 -6.22
CA PHE A 7 2.15 -6.93 -6.00
C PHE A 7 1.90 -5.53 -5.45
N SER A 8 0.87 -4.87 -5.97
CA SER A 8 0.36 -3.62 -5.40
C SER A 8 -1.03 -3.88 -4.84
N MET A 9 -1.34 -3.31 -3.69
CA MET A 9 -2.61 -3.54 -3.01
C MET A 9 -3.08 -2.33 -2.23
N MET A 10 -4.39 -2.28 -1.99
CA MET A 10 -5.04 -1.36 -1.06
C MET A 10 -5.84 -2.21 -0.08
N ILE A 11 -5.82 -1.83 1.20
CA ILE A 11 -6.59 -2.52 2.22
C ILE A 11 -7.84 -1.70 2.51
N ARG A 12 -9.00 -2.32 2.33
CA ARG A 12 -10.30 -1.69 2.52
C ARG A 12 -10.83 -1.98 3.92
N PHE A 13 -11.34 -0.95 4.59
CA PHE A 13 -12.13 -1.06 5.80
C PHE A 13 -13.47 -0.34 5.56
N ASP A 14 -14.56 -1.10 5.61
CA ASP A 14 -15.91 -0.64 5.27
C ASP A 14 -15.98 0.04 3.86
N ASP A 15 -16.31 1.33 3.81
CA ASP A 15 -16.44 2.13 2.59
C ASP A 15 -15.13 2.85 2.18
N ARG A 16 -14.05 2.70 2.96
CA ARG A 16 -12.79 3.44 2.81
C ARG A 16 -11.58 2.54 2.72
N PHE A 17 -10.44 3.13 2.35
CA PHE A 17 -9.15 2.45 2.33
C PHE A 17 -8.25 2.95 3.47
N LEU A 18 -7.51 2.02 4.07
CA LEU A 18 -6.42 2.36 4.98
C LEU A 18 -5.31 3.07 4.19
N HIS A 19 -4.70 4.08 4.82
CA HIS A 19 -3.61 4.82 4.20
C HIS A 19 -2.42 3.90 3.92
N HIS A 20 -1.81 3.98 2.74
CA HIS A 20 -0.76 3.05 2.34
C HIS A 20 0.45 3.08 3.27
N ASN A 21 0.85 4.26 3.77
CA ASN A 21 1.98 4.35 4.72
C ASN A 21 1.64 3.72 6.08
N PHE A 22 0.37 3.80 6.51
CA PHE A 22 -0.07 3.14 7.73
C PHE A 22 0.01 1.62 7.58
N VAL A 23 -0.43 1.07 6.45
CA VAL A 23 -0.30 -0.37 6.17
C VAL A 23 1.17 -0.80 6.11
N CYS A 24 2.05 0.02 5.50
CA CYS A 24 3.50 -0.25 5.52
C CYS A 24 4.08 -0.25 6.94
N ALA A 25 3.63 0.68 7.80
CA ALA A 25 4.06 0.73 9.19
C ALA A 25 3.62 -0.53 9.96
N LEU A 26 2.37 -0.98 9.79
CA LEU A 26 1.89 -2.22 10.41
C LEU A 26 2.67 -3.46 9.96
N LEU A 27 2.97 -3.58 8.66
CA LEU A 27 3.78 -4.68 8.14
C LEU A 27 5.18 -4.70 8.77
N ASN A 28 5.78 -3.54 8.93
CA ASN A 28 7.10 -3.40 9.52
C ASN A 28 7.09 -3.68 11.04
N ASP A 29 6.19 -3.05 11.78
CA ASP A 29 6.25 -3.03 13.25
C ASP A 29 5.75 -4.33 13.88
N LEU A 30 4.73 -4.96 13.28
CA LEU A 30 4.13 -6.19 13.80
C LEU A 30 4.82 -7.45 13.27
N PHE A 31 5.32 -7.41 12.03
CA PHE A 31 5.78 -8.61 11.33
C PHE A 31 7.22 -8.53 10.81
N GLY A 32 7.88 -7.37 10.89
CA GLY A 32 9.23 -7.16 10.36
C GLY A 32 9.29 -7.17 8.83
N ILE A 33 8.16 -6.98 8.14
CA ILE A 33 8.05 -7.05 6.68
C ILE A 33 8.19 -5.65 6.09
N GLN A 34 9.21 -5.45 5.25
CA GLN A 34 9.42 -4.19 4.57
C GLN A 34 8.56 -4.09 3.31
N ALA A 35 7.71 -3.07 3.26
CA ALA A 35 6.91 -2.70 2.09
C ALA A 35 7.13 -1.23 1.73
N ARG A 36 6.77 -0.84 0.50
CA ARG A 36 6.83 0.55 0.04
C ARG A 36 5.44 1.09 -0.27
N GLY A 37 5.02 2.13 0.44
CA GLY A 37 3.81 2.88 0.15
C GLY A 37 4.05 3.98 -0.88
N GLY A 38 2.98 4.42 -1.53
CA GLY A 38 2.95 5.66 -2.29
C GLY A 38 2.27 5.55 -3.65
N CYS A 39 2.02 6.71 -4.25
CA CYS A 39 1.70 6.83 -5.68
C CYS A 39 3.00 6.71 -6.47
N GLN A 40 3.59 5.52 -6.53
CA GLN A 40 4.77 5.34 -7.35
C GLN A 40 4.41 5.63 -8.81
N CYS A 41 5.36 6.20 -9.54
CA CYS A 41 5.30 6.71 -10.92
C CYS A 41 4.87 5.69 -12.01
N ALA A 42 4.07 4.70 -11.66
CA ALA A 42 3.33 3.79 -12.52
C ALA A 42 1.95 4.39 -12.85
N GLY A 43 1.96 5.57 -13.48
CA GLY A 43 0.77 6.40 -13.74
C GLY A 43 -0.49 5.63 -14.14
N PRO A 44 -0.49 4.77 -15.17
CA PRO A 44 -1.72 4.12 -15.62
C PRO A 44 -2.16 2.92 -14.74
N TYR A 45 -1.24 2.21 -14.09
CA TYR A 45 -1.59 1.06 -13.25
C TYR A 45 -2.09 1.49 -11.87
N ALA A 46 -1.40 2.45 -11.25
CA ALA A 46 -1.85 3.07 -10.02
C ALA A 46 -3.20 3.80 -10.24
N ALA A 47 -3.35 4.56 -11.33
CA ALA A 47 -4.63 5.18 -11.68
C ALA A 47 -5.75 4.14 -11.84
N ARG A 48 -5.48 3.01 -12.51
CA ARG A 48 -6.47 1.93 -12.64
C ARG A 48 -6.86 1.34 -11.28
N MET A 49 -5.90 1.10 -10.38
CA MET A 49 -6.21 0.60 -9.04
C MET A 49 -7.02 1.60 -8.22
N LEU A 50 -6.69 2.89 -8.34
CA LEU A 50 -7.38 3.98 -7.66
C LEU A 50 -8.72 4.39 -8.31
N GLY A 51 -9.11 3.74 -9.42
CA GLY A 51 -10.33 4.11 -10.17
C GLY A 51 -10.26 5.49 -10.86
N LEU A 52 -9.05 6.03 -11.03
CA LEU A 52 -8.81 7.34 -11.63
C LEU A 52 -8.71 7.22 -13.15
N ASN A 53 -9.30 8.19 -13.86
CA ASN A 53 -9.08 8.37 -15.30
C ASN A 53 -7.88 9.31 -15.53
N ILE A 54 -7.35 9.34 -16.75
CA ILE A 54 -6.19 10.18 -17.13
C ILE A 54 -6.36 11.66 -16.75
N LYS A 55 -7.59 12.19 -16.84
CA LYS A 55 -7.88 13.59 -16.49
C LYS A 55 -7.82 13.81 -14.97
N HIS A 56 -8.29 12.85 -14.18
CA HIS A 56 -8.18 12.88 -12.73
C HIS A 56 -6.72 12.76 -12.29
N THR A 57 -5.93 11.89 -12.92
CA THR A 57 -4.50 11.75 -12.62
C THR A 57 -3.73 13.05 -12.84
N ILE A 58 -3.90 13.68 -14.02
CA ILE A 58 -3.25 14.98 -14.33
C ILE A 58 -3.75 16.08 -13.37
N ALA A 59 -5.05 16.11 -13.06
CA ALA A 59 -5.59 17.08 -12.12
C ALA A 59 -5.03 16.89 -10.69
N LEU A 60 -4.85 15.64 -10.23
CA LEU A 60 -4.22 15.32 -8.96
C LEU A 60 -2.74 15.72 -8.93
N GLU A 61 -1.98 15.43 -10.00
CA GLU A 61 -0.57 15.81 -10.11
C GLU A 61 -0.37 17.33 -10.03
N HIS A 62 -1.31 18.11 -10.59
CA HIS A 62 -1.26 19.57 -10.54
C HIS A 62 -1.83 20.16 -9.25
N ALA A 63 -2.67 19.41 -8.52
CA ALA A 63 -3.35 19.89 -7.32
C ALA A 63 -2.56 19.68 -6.04
N PHE A 64 -1.63 18.71 -6.01
CA PHE A 64 -0.90 18.35 -4.80
C PHE A 64 0.54 18.85 -4.81
N THR A 65 0.94 19.57 -3.77
CA THR A 65 2.36 19.94 -3.53
C THR A 65 3.06 18.87 -2.68
N GLU A 66 4.34 19.06 -2.32
CA GLU A 66 5.00 18.19 -1.33
C GLU A 66 4.32 18.26 0.05
N GLU A 67 3.65 19.37 0.37
CA GLU A 67 2.96 19.58 1.65
C GLU A 67 1.67 18.73 1.78
N ASP A 68 1.16 18.19 0.66
CA ASP A 68 -0.08 17.40 0.62
C ASP A 68 0.15 15.88 0.62
N GLU A 69 1.36 15.40 0.96
CA GLU A 69 1.69 13.96 0.89
C GLU A 69 0.70 13.05 1.65
N VAL A 70 0.11 13.56 2.72
CA VAL A 70 -0.90 12.89 3.56
C VAL A 70 -2.17 12.53 2.79
N ILE A 71 -2.55 13.36 1.81
CA ILE A 71 -3.81 13.27 1.08
C ILE A 71 -3.59 12.57 -0.27
N LYS A 72 -2.33 12.37 -0.67
CA LYS A 72 -2.00 11.71 -1.94
C LYS A 72 -2.47 10.25 -1.89
N PRO A 73 -3.33 9.84 -2.84
CA PRO A 73 -3.75 8.45 -2.91
C PRO A 73 -2.57 7.58 -3.34
N GLY A 74 -2.49 6.36 -2.81
CA GLY A 74 -1.38 5.47 -3.12
C GLY A 74 -1.69 4.02 -2.77
N VAL A 75 -0.76 3.15 -3.10
CA VAL A 75 -0.87 1.71 -2.88
C VAL A 75 0.33 1.21 -2.08
N VAL A 76 0.15 0.08 -1.42
CA VAL A 76 1.25 -0.66 -0.82
C VAL A 76 1.83 -1.58 -1.87
N ARG A 77 3.13 -1.52 -2.10
CA ARG A 77 3.87 -2.40 -3.01
C ARG A 77 4.78 -3.33 -2.23
N MET A 78 4.68 -4.62 -2.53
CA MET A 78 5.51 -5.68 -1.96
C MET A 78 6.04 -6.59 -3.07
N SER A 79 7.20 -7.20 -2.86
CA SER A 79 7.79 -8.15 -3.80
C SER A 79 8.27 -9.39 -3.08
N PHE A 80 8.02 -10.57 -3.65
CA PHE A 80 8.56 -11.82 -3.13
C PHE A 80 9.92 -12.11 -3.75
N PRO A 81 10.98 -12.30 -2.94
CA PRO A 81 12.27 -12.73 -3.46
C PRO A 81 12.16 -14.12 -4.10
N TYR A 82 12.89 -14.37 -5.20
CA TYR A 82 12.85 -15.68 -5.88
C TYR A 82 13.38 -16.83 -5.01
N PHE A 83 14.16 -16.50 -3.99
CA PHE A 83 14.77 -17.44 -3.06
C PHE A 83 13.93 -17.64 -1.79
N ALA A 84 12.79 -16.96 -1.66
CA ALA A 84 11.92 -17.13 -0.51
C ALA A 84 11.35 -18.55 -0.52
N ASP A 85 11.38 -19.22 0.62
CA ASP A 85 10.78 -20.54 0.76
C ASP A 85 9.27 -20.45 0.99
N ASP A 86 8.57 -21.60 0.87
CA ASP A 86 7.12 -21.65 1.02
C ASP A 86 6.66 -21.17 2.42
N ALA A 87 7.47 -21.35 3.46
CA ALA A 87 7.13 -20.93 4.81
C ALA A 87 7.27 -19.40 4.98
N GLU A 88 8.29 -18.79 4.38
CA GLU A 88 8.44 -17.33 4.32
C GLU A 88 7.30 -16.70 3.52
N VAL A 89 6.90 -17.30 2.40
CA VAL A 89 5.77 -16.84 1.60
C VAL A 89 4.47 -16.90 2.41
N GLU A 90 4.20 -18.02 3.07
CA GLU A 90 2.98 -18.20 3.88
C GLU A 90 2.95 -17.19 5.04
N TYR A 91 4.07 -16.99 5.72
CA TYR A 91 4.19 -15.99 6.79
C TYR A 91 3.81 -14.58 6.30
N ILE A 92 4.31 -14.18 5.11
CA ILE A 92 3.97 -12.89 4.52
C ILE A 92 2.47 -12.81 4.17
N LEU A 93 1.89 -13.88 3.65
CA LEU A 93 0.46 -13.93 3.31
C LEU A 93 -0.42 -13.84 4.56
N ASP A 94 -0.05 -14.52 5.64
CA ASP A 94 -0.73 -14.44 6.93
C ASP A 94 -0.64 -13.05 7.56
N ALA A 95 0.51 -12.39 7.46
CA ALA A 95 0.67 -11.00 7.89
C ALA A 95 -0.25 -10.04 7.10
N VAL A 96 -0.30 -10.19 5.78
CA VAL A 96 -1.21 -9.40 4.93
C VAL A 96 -2.67 -9.66 5.28
N ARG A 97 -3.05 -10.94 5.50
CA ARG A 97 -4.41 -11.32 5.93
C ARG A 97 -4.76 -10.67 7.26
N PHE A 98 -3.87 -10.76 8.25
CA PHE A 98 -4.08 -10.16 9.56
C PHE A 98 -4.32 -8.65 9.45
N ILE A 99 -3.50 -7.93 8.68
CA ILE A 99 -3.70 -6.48 8.52
C ILE A 99 -5.00 -6.18 7.77
N ALA A 100 -5.38 -7.00 6.79
CA ALA A 100 -6.63 -6.84 6.07
C ALA A 100 -7.88 -7.00 6.95
N GLU A 101 -7.83 -7.90 7.94
CA GLU A 101 -8.94 -8.20 8.84
C GLU A 101 -8.94 -7.27 10.07
N GLU A 102 -7.76 -7.01 10.64
CA GLU A 102 -7.59 -6.47 11.99
C GLU A 102 -6.77 -5.18 12.02
N GLY A 103 -6.10 -4.81 10.94
CA GLY A 103 -5.16 -3.68 10.89
C GLY A 103 -5.77 -2.33 11.26
N TRP A 104 -7.05 -2.11 10.94
CA TRP A 104 -7.77 -0.88 11.29
C TRP A 104 -7.83 -0.62 12.81
N LYS A 105 -7.79 -1.67 13.63
CA LYS A 105 -7.86 -1.56 15.10
C LYS A 105 -6.64 -0.87 15.70
N PHE A 106 -5.52 -0.85 14.97
CA PHE A 106 -4.27 -0.24 15.40
C PHE A 106 -4.22 1.25 15.09
N LEU A 107 -5.13 1.81 14.31
CA LEU A 107 -5.15 3.24 13.95
C LEU A 107 -4.95 4.18 15.16
N PRO A 108 -5.56 3.96 16.34
CA PRO A 108 -5.37 4.84 17.51
C PRO A 108 -3.95 4.84 18.09
N GLN A 109 -3.09 3.88 17.72
CA GLN A 109 -1.72 3.74 18.21
C GLN A 109 -0.69 4.40 17.28
N TYR A 110 -1.12 4.89 16.12
CA TYR A 110 -0.26 5.46 15.11
C TYR A 110 -0.59 6.93 14.92
N GLU A 111 0.46 7.74 14.93
CA GLU A 111 0.40 9.15 14.54
C GLU A 111 1.08 9.31 13.20
N LEU A 112 0.58 10.25 12.41
CA LEU A 112 1.21 10.62 11.17
C LEU A 112 2.38 11.55 11.48
N ASP A 113 3.58 11.15 11.06
CA ASP A 113 4.77 12.01 11.09
C ASP A 113 4.74 12.91 9.85
N VAL A 114 4.72 14.24 10.06
CA VAL A 114 4.60 15.30 9.04
C VAL A 114 5.77 16.26 9.12
#